data_AF-A0A358NDM0-F1
#
_entry.id   AF-A0A358NDM0-F1
#
_cell.length_a   1.000
_cell.length_b   1.000
_cell.length_c   1.000
_cell.angle_alpha   90.00
_cell.angle_beta   90.00
_cell.angle_gamma   90.00
#
_symmetry.space_group_name_H-M   'P 1'
#
loop_
_entity.id
_entity.type
_entity.pdbx_description
1 polymer ?
#
loop_
_entity_poly.entity_id
_entity_poly.type
_entity_poly.pdbx_seq_one_letter_code
_entity_poly.pdbx_strand_id
1 'polypeptide(L)'
;AMGFALGGAAQIIAGIMEFKKNNVFGATAFTAYGFFWWSLILIWINPFDGIKSADEKSMGFYLLLWGIFTLFMFIGTLKHNRASQVVFLSLTVLFFLLAI
;
A
#
# COMPACT_ATOMS: atom_id res chain seq x y z
N ALA A 1 1.76 15.03 6.70
CA ALA A 1 2.54 15.62 5.59
C ALA A 1 3.19 14.55 4.71
N MET A 2 4.13 13.74 5.22
CA MET A 2 4.90 12.78 4.41
C MET A 2 4.04 11.68 3.75
N GLY A 3 3.12 11.07 4.50
CA GLY A 3 2.20 10.08 3.92
C GLY A 3 1.27 10.66 2.85
N PHE A 4 0.85 11.93 3.00
CA PHE A 4 -0.01 12.57 2.00
C PHE A 4 0.76 12.93 0.73
N ALA A 5 1.90 13.61 0.88
CA ALA A 5 2.64 14.19 -0.23
C ALA A 5 3.57 13.19 -0.92
N LEU A 6 4.45 12.51 -0.17
CA LEU A 6 5.46 11.60 -0.73
C LEU A 6 4.93 10.17 -0.83
N GLY A 7 4.43 9.63 0.29
CA GLY A 7 3.85 8.29 0.32
C GLY A 7 2.63 8.19 -0.59
N GLY A 8 1.79 9.22 -0.65
CA GLY A 8 0.58 9.24 -1.45
C GLY A 8 0.79 9.83 -2.84
N ALA A 9 0.76 11.16 -2.95
CA ALA A 9 0.69 11.85 -4.23
C ALA A 9 1.87 11.52 -5.17
N ALA A 10 3.10 11.62 -4.68
CA ALA A 10 4.28 11.33 -5.48
C ALA A 10 4.35 9.86 -5.91
N GLN A 11 3.95 8.93 -5.04
CA GLN A 11 3.93 7.50 -5.34
C GLN A 11 2.85 7.15 -6.38
N ILE A 12 1.67 7.79 -6.33
CA ILE A 12 0.64 7.66 -7.37
C ILE A 12 1.18 8.14 -8.72
N ILE A 13 1.83 9.31 -8.75
CA ILE A 13 2.44 9.84 -9.98
C ILE A 13 3.51 8.88 -10.51
N ALA A 14 4.36 8.34 -9.64
CA ALA A 14 5.35 7.33 -10.03
C ALA A 14 4.70 6.09 -10.66
N GLY A 15 3.58 5.61 -10.11
CA GLY A 15 2.80 4.51 -10.69
C GLY A 15 2.27 4.82 -12.09
N ILE A 16 1.72 6.02 -12.30
CA ILE A 16 1.28 6.48 -13.63
C ILE A 16 2.46 6.55 -14.62
N MET A 17 3.63 6.99 -14.16
CA MET A 17 4.85 7.04 -14.99
C MET A 17 5.36 5.64 -15.35
N GLU A 18 5.30 4.67 -14.44
CA GLU A 18 5.66 3.27 -14.71
C GLU A 18 4.72 2.63 -15.75
N PHE A 19 3.44 2.98 -15.73
CA PHE A 19 2.50 2.54 -16.76
C PHE A 19 2.90 3.04 -18.15
N LYS A 20 3.32 4.31 -18.25
CA LYS A 20 3.85 4.88 -19.51
C LYS A 20 5.12 4.19 -20.02
N LYS A 21 5.86 3.51 -19.13
CA LYS A 21 7.04 2.70 -19.48
C LYS A 21 6.70 1.23 -19.77
N ASN A 22 5.42 0.86 -19.82
CA ASN A 22 4.93 -0.51 -19.92
C ASN A 22 5.35 -1.42 -18.76
N ASN A 23 5.72 -0.85 -17.60
CA ASN A 23 5.99 -1.62 -16.40
C ASN A 23 4.69 -1.79 -15.59
N VAL A 24 3.94 -2.84 -15.91
CA VAL A 24 2.65 -3.14 -15.24
C VAL A 24 2.84 -3.40 -13.75
N PHE A 25 3.89 -4.13 -13.36
CA PHE A 25 4.17 -4.43 -11.95
C PHE A 25 4.40 -3.15 -11.14
N GLY A 26 5.28 -2.27 -11.63
CA GLY A 26 5.56 -0.99 -10.98
C GLY A 26 4.34 -0.07 -10.95
N ALA A 27 3.58 -0.03 -12.04
CA ALA A 27 2.35 0.75 -12.13
C ALA A 27 1.32 0.33 -11.07
N THR A 28 1.07 -0.99 -10.95
CA THR A 28 0.15 -1.55 -9.96
C THR A 28 0.67 -1.31 -8.55
N ALA A 29 1.94 -1.60 -8.28
CA ALA A 29 2.54 -1.44 -6.95
C ALA A 29 2.46 0.00 -6.45
N PHE A 30 3.04 0.95 -7.20
CA PHE A 30 3.19 2.31 -6.73
C PHE A 30 1.85 3.05 -6.65
N THR A 31 0.96 2.83 -7.62
CA THR A 31 -0.38 3.43 -7.56
C THR A 31 -1.15 2.90 -6.36
N ALA A 32 -1.15 1.58 -6.12
CA ALA A 32 -1.86 0.98 -5.00
C ALA A 32 -1.31 1.48 -3.65
N TYR A 33 0.01 1.44 -3.42
CA TYR A 33 0.58 1.92 -2.16
C TYR A 33 0.43 3.44 -1.97
N GLY A 34 0.38 4.21 -3.05
CA GLY A 34 0.03 5.62 -2.97
C GLY A 34 -1.39 5.85 -2.43
N PHE A 35 -2.36 5.08 -2.91
CA PHE A 35 -3.72 5.11 -2.37
C PHE A 35 -3.87 4.43 -1.00
N PHE A 36 -2.99 3.48 -0.63
CA PHE A 36 -2.88 3.00 0.75
C PHE A 36 -2.62 4.18 1.69
N TRP A 37 -1.60 5.00 1.42
CA TRP A 37 -1.28 6.14 2.28
C TRP A 37 -2.42 7.15 2.41
N TRP A 38 -3.08 7.47 1.30
CA TRP A 38 -4.23 8.39 1.33
C TRP A 38 -5.42 7.79 2.08
N SER A 39 -5.76 6.52 1.83
CA SER A 39 -6.86 5.86 2.54
C SER A 39 -6.56 5.73 4.04
N LEU A 40 -5.33 5.40 4.44
CA LEU A 40 -4.92 5.34 5.84
C LEU A 40 -5.08 6.71 6.54
N ILE A 41 -4.67 7.79 5.88
CA ILE A 41 -4.85 9.15 6.40
C ILE A 41 -6.34 9.49 6.54
N LEU A 42 -7.16 9.17 5.54
CA LEU A 42 -8.60 9.40 5.60
C LEU A 42 -9.27 8.61 6.72
N ILE A 43 -8.85 7.37 6.96
CA ILE A 43 -9.34 6.55 8.08
C ILE A 43 -8.96 7.19 9.43
N TRP A 44 -7.74 7.70 9.56
CA TRP A 44 -7.27 8.31 10.81
C TRP A 44 -7.89 9.67 11.12
N ILE A 45 -8.02 10.55 10.14
CA ILE A 45 -8.61 11.87 10.37
C ILE A 45 -10.14 11.81 10.40
N ASN A 46 -10.73 10.78 9.78
CA ASN A 46 -12.17 10.56 9.61
C ASN A 46 -12.94 11.87 9.35
N PRO A 47 -12.74 12.51 8.19
CA PRO A 47 -13.28 13.84 7.93
C PRO A 47 -14.77 13.82 7.55
N PHE A 48 -15.42 12.66 7.63
CA PHE A 48 -16.77 12.44 7.12
C PHE A 48 -17.80 12.46 8.25
N ASP A 49 -18.80 13.33 8.12
CA ASP A 49 -19.89 13.38 9.09
C ASP A 49 -20.74 12.11 9.04
N GLY A 50 -21.10 11.59 10.23
CA GLY A 50 -21.95 10.41 10.38
C GLY A 50 -21.24 9.06 10.14
N ILE A 51 -19.95 9.05 9.79
CA ILE A 51 -19.15 7.83 9.69
C ILE A 51 -18.42 7.60 11.03
N LYS A 52 -18.61 6.42 11.62
CA LYS A 52 -17.89 6.03 12.83
C LYS A 52 -16.41 5.84 12.51
N SER A 53 -15.55 6.33 13.40
CA SER A 53 -14.11 6.08 13.33
C SER A 53 -13.84 4.57 13.34
N ALA A 54 -12.81 4.14 12.59
CA ALA A 54 -12.44 2.74 12.52
C ALA A 54 -12.01 2.23 13.90
N ASP A 55 -12.60 1.12 14.33
CA ASP A 55 -12.16 0.37 15.49
C ASP A 55 -10.96 -0.53 15.14
N GLU A 56 -10.30 -1.05 16.18
CA GLU A 56 -9.10 -1.88 16.05
C GLU A 56 -9.33 -3.09 15.12
N LYS A 57 -10.50 -3.72 15.21
CA LYS A 57 -10.82 -4.89 14.38
C LYS A 57 -10.96 -4.51 12.91
N SER A 58 -11.64 -3.40 12.61
CA SER A 58 -11.76 -2.90 11.23
C SER A 58 -10.41 -2.49 10.66
N MET A 59 -9.54 -1.86 11.47
CA MET A 59 -8.17 -1.53 11.07
C MET A 59 -7.33 -2.79 10.80
N GLY A 60 -7.46 -3.82 11.64
CA GLY A 60 -6.79 -5.10 11.45
C GLY A 60 -7.17 -5.76 10.13
N PHE A 61 -8.48 -5.79 9.79
CA PHE A 61 -8.93 -6.31 8.49
C PHE A 61 -8.44 -5.47 7.30
N TYR A 62 -8.43 -4.14 7.43
CA TYR A 62 -7.87 -3.25 6.41
C TYR A 62 -6.40 -3.59 6.13
N LEU A 63 -5.57 -3.71 7.18
CA LEU A 63 -4.15 -4.03 7.05
C LEU A 63 -3.91 -5.47 6.59
N LEU A 64 -4.76 -6.42 7.00
CA LEU A 64 -4.70 -7.81 6.54
C LEU A 64 -4.89 -7.91 5.03
N LEU A 65 -5.88 -7.20 4.47
CA LEU A 65 -6.14 -7.18 3.03
C LEU A 65 -4.96 -6.56 2.26
N TRP A 66 -4.34 -5.51 2.81
CA TRP A 66 -3.09 -4.96 2.27
C TRP A 66 -1.94 -5.98 2.33
N GLY A 67 -1.80 -6.73 3.42
CA GLY A 67 -0.82 -7.81 3.55
C GLY A 67 -1.02 -8.93 2.52
N ILE A 68 -2.27 -9.35 2.28
CA ILE A 68 -2.60 -10.33 1.24
C ILE A 68 -2.22 -9.79 -0.14
N PHE A 69 -2.58 -8.54 -0.46
CA PHE A 69 -2.18 -7.90 -1.71
C PHE A 69 -0.65 -7.86 -1.85
N THR A 70 0.08 -7.45 -0.81
CA THR A 70 1.54 -7.40 -0.81
C THR A 70 2.16 -8.78 -1.00
N LEU A 71 1.58 -9.84 -0.42
CA LEU A 71 2.03 -11.21 -0.61
C LEU A 71 1.93 -11.64 -2.09
N PHE A 72 0.81 -11.35 -2.77
CA PHE A 72 0.70 -11.62 -4.21
C PHE A 72 1.72 -10.83 -5.02
N MET A 73 1.96 -9.57 -4.66
CA MET A 73 3.00 -8.77 -5.30
C MET A 73 4.40 -9.32 -5.03
N PHE A 74 4.68 -9.83 -3.83
CA PHE A 74 5.94 -10.50 -3.50
C PHE A 74 6.20 -11.71 -4.40
N ILE A 75 5.19 -12.55 -4.64
CA ILE A 75 5.29 -13.68 -5.59
C ILE A 75 5.70 -13.17 -6.99
N GLY A 76 5.15 -12.03 -7.43
CA GLY A 76 5.55 -11.36 -8.67
C GLY A 76 7.04 -10.96 -8.70
N THR A 77 7.62 -10.58 -7.57
CA THR A 77 9.05 -10.20 -7.47
C THR A 77 10.03 -11.38 -7.54
N LEU A 78 9.58 -12.64 -7.50
CA LEU A 78 10.49 -13.79 -7.55
C LEU A 78 11.32 -13.86 -8.83
N LYS A 79 10.83 -13.24 -9.91
CA LYS A 79 11.55 -13.08 -11.19
C LYS A 79 12.33 -11.75 -11.31
N HIS A 80 12.25 -10.89 -10.29
CA HIS A 80 12.90 -9.58 -10.25
C HIS A 80 14.23 -9.63 -9.47
N ASN A 81 14.85 -8.48 -9.23
CA ASN A 81 16.07 -8.38 -8.43
C ASN A 81 15.83 -8.66 -6.93
N ARG A 82 16.93 -8.98 -6.22
CA ARG A 82 16.89 -9.30 -4.79
C ARG A 82 16.38 -8.15 -3.92
N ALA A 83 16.66 -6.90 -4.29
CA ALA A 83 16.19 -5.75 -3.52
C ALA A 83 14.66 -5.67 -3.51
N SER A 84 14.00 -5.86 -4.65
CA SER A 84 12.53 -5.92 -4.73
C SER A 84 11.95 -7.05 -3.90
N GLN A 85 12.59 -8.24 -3.90
CA GLN A 85 12.16 -9.37 -3.08
C GLN A 85 12.22 -9.04 -1.59
N VAL A 86 13.32 -8.44 -1.13
CA VAL A 86 13.47 -8.05 0.28
C VAL A 86 12.43 -7.00 0.68
N VAL A 87 12.19 -6.00 -0.18
CA VAL A 87 11.19 -4.95 0.09
C VAL A 87 9.79 -5.54 0.21
N PHE A 88 9.35 -6.35 -0.76
CA PHE A 88 8.00 -6.90 -0.71
C PHE A 88 7.82 -7.99 0.35
N LEU A 89 8.85 -8.79 0.64
CA LEU A 89 8.78 -9.77 1.73
C LEU A 89 8.67 -9.08 3.09
N SER A 90 9.56 -8.11 3.37
CA SER A 90 9.53 -7.37 4.64
C SER A 90 8.23 -6.60 4.82
N LEU A 91 7.70 -6.01 3.74
CA LEU A 91 6.41 -5.32 3.76
C LEU A 91 5.22 -6.28 3.99
N THR A 92 5.27 -7.49 3.42
CA THR A 92 4.26 -8.53 3.67
C THR A 92 4.21 -8.88 5.15
N VAL A 93 5.38 -9.14 5.74
CA VAL A 93 5.49 -9.44 7.18
C VAL A 93 5.01 -8.27 8.02
N LEU A 94 5.38 -7.04 7.65
CA LEU A 94 4.92 -5.82 8.35
C LEU A 94 3.39 -5.75 8.39
N PHE A 95 2.71 -5.91 7.26
CA PHE A 95 1.25 -5.82 7.23
C PHE A 95 0.56 -6.91 8.05
N PHE A 96 1.06 -8.15 8.00
CA PHE A 96 0.50 -9.21 8.83
C PHE A 96 0.75 -8.98 10.33
N LEU A 97 1.90 -8.45 10.71
CA LEU A 97 2.17 -8.11 12.12
C LEU A 97 1.31 -6.95 12.60
N LEU A 98 1.03 -5.96 11.76
CA LEU A 98 0.16 -4.83 12.12
C LEU A 98 -1.34 -5.19 12.10
N ALA A 99 -1.71 -6.31 11.47
CA ALA A 99 -3.10 -6.76 11.40
C ALA A 99 -3.55 -7.58 12.63
N ILE A 100 -2.61 -7.99 13.47
CA ILE A 100 -2.81 -8.76 14.72
C ILE A 100 -2.82 -7.79 15.89
#